data_AF-A0A1B6LDM6-F1
#
_entry.id   AF-A0A1B6LDM6-F1
#
_cell.length_a   1.000
_cell.length_b   1.000
_cell.length_c   1.000
_cell.angle_alpha   90.00
_cell.angle_beta   90.00
_cell.angle_gamma   90.00
#
_symmetry.space_group_name_H-M   'P 1'
#
loop_
_entity.id
_entity.type
_entity.pdbx_description
1 polymer ?
#
loop_
_entity_poly.entity_id
_entity_poly.type
_entity_poly.pdbx_seq_one_letter_code
_entity_poly.pdbx_strand_id
1 'polypeptide(L)'
;MSEIDCNMEVEPQLPVFPDSSKPCVQIWMDKFNKGMLSCNHFKEHWRVWVPSIFSPEPNNSCLDWSFDEEQAQKVLFDTLEEFICNGDPQTVLKSLSQLDNPPSICGRVFKMGEPTYYCRECGMDATCVLCVDCFKKSVHRNHK
;
A
#
# COMPACT_ATOMS: atom_id res chain seq x y z
N MET A 1 13.28 20.73 -56.76
CA MET A 1 12.29 19.84 -56.13
C MET A 1 13.07 18.63 -55.66
N SER A 2 13.65 18.72 -54.45
CA SER A 2 14.42 17.63 -53.84
C SER A 2 13.52 16.97 -52.82
N GLU A 3 13.31 15.67 -52.98
CA GLU A 3 12.52 14.81 -52.12
C GLU A 3 13.16 14.75 -50.73
N ILE A 4 12.40 15.12 -49.70
CA ILE A 4 12.79 14.98 -48.30
C ILE A 4 12.29 13.60 -47.87
N ASP A 5 13.22 12.66 -47.84
CA ASP A 5 13.04 11.35 -47.23
C ASP A 5 13.34 11.50 -45.73
N CYS A 6 12.30 11.64 -44.92
CA CYS A 6 12.41 11.61 -43.45
C CYS A 6 11.72 10.36 -42.92
N ASN A 7 12.23 9.20 -43.31
CA ASN A 7 12.01 7.97 -42.56
C ASN A 7 13.16 7.77 -41.59
N MET A 8 12.96 8.20 -40.34
CA MET A 8 13.75 7.73 -39.21
C MET A 8 12.79 7.15 -38.20
N GLU A 9 12.48 5.86 -38.37
CA GLU A 9 11.84 5.05 -37.34
C GLU A 9 12.80 5.02 -36.15
N VAL A 10 12.57 5.91 -35.19
CA VAL A 10 13.27 5.86 -33.90
C VAL A 10 12.58 4.75 -33.12
N GLU A 11 13.17 3.56 -33.12
CA GLU A 11 12.78 2.50 -32.18
C GLU A 11 12.76 3.09 -30.76
N PRO A 12 11.63 3.01 -30.02
CA PRO A 12 11.58 3.51 -28.66
C PRO A 12 12.57 2.72 -27.81
N GLN A 13 13.66 3.37 -27.38
CA GLN A 13 14.59 2.73 -26.46
C GLN A 13 13.85 2.48 -25.14
N LEU A 14 13.70 1.20 -24.80
CA LEU A 14 13.10 0.77 -23.54
C LEU A 14 13.91 1.37 -22.38
N PRO A 15 13.25 1.87 -21.32
CA PRO A 15 13.95 2.40 -20.16
C PRO A 15 14.90 1.34 -19.58
N VAL A 16 16.18 1.66 -19.48
CA VAL A 16 17.17 0.77 -18.86
C VAL A 16 17.07 0.90 -17.35
N PHE A 17 16.61 -0.16 -16.69
CA PHE A 17 16.46 -0.20 -15.24
C PHE A 17 17.74 -0.74 -14.59
N PRO A 18 18.18 -0.15 -13.45
CA PRO A 18 19.44 -0.54 -12.82
C PRO A 18 19.35 -1.95 -12.22
N ASP A 19 20.30 -2.80 -12.62
CA ASP A 19 20.47 -4.15 -12.11
C ASP A 19 21.18 -4.11 -10.74
N SER A 20 20.43 -3.80 -9.68
CA SER A 20 20.97 -3.75 -8.32
C SER A 20 21.06 -5.17 -7.76
N SER A 21 22.28 -5.68 -7.60
CA SER A 21 22.56 -7.00 -7.00
C SER A 21 22.16 -7.12 -5.52
N LYS A 22 21.87 -6.00 -4.84
CA LYS A 22 21.40 -5.98 -3.45
C LYS A 22 19.88 -5.80 -3.39
N PRO A 23 19.16 -6.58 -2.54
CA PRO A 23 17.73 -6.38 -2.31
C PRO A 23 17.44 -4.95 -1.85
N CYS A 24 16.45 -4.29 -2.47
CA CYS A 24 16.13 -2.89 -2.20
C CYS A 24 15.80 -2.65 -0.71
N VAL A 25 15.15 -3.62 -0.06
CA VAL A 25 14.86 -3.63 1.38
C VAL A 25 16.10 -3.35 2.22
N GLN A 26 17.22 -4.02 1.91
CA GLN A 26 18.47 -3.87 2.66
C GLN A 26 19.04 -2.45 2.53
N ILE A 27 18.90 -1.84 1.36
CA ILE A 27 19.32 -0.45 1.11
C ILE A 27 18.48 0.52 1.95
N TRP A 28 17.16 0.30 2.03
CA TRP A 28 16.28 1.12 2.86
C TRP A 28 16.56 0.93 4.35
N MET A 29 16.77 -0.31 4.80
CA MET A 29 17.13 -0.62 6.19
C MET A 29 18.45 0.04 6.60
N ASP A 30 19.48 -0.04 5.75
CA ASP A 30 20.77 0.64 6.00
C ASP A 30 20.59 2.16 6.14
N LYS A 31 19.77 2.77 5.28
CA LYS A 31 19.49 4.21 5.32
C LYS A 31 18.66 4.59 6.54
N PHE A 32 17.70 3.75 6.93
CA PHE A 32 16.89 3.91 8.13
C PHE A 32 17.76 3.90 9.38
N ASN A 33 18.61 2.88 9.52
CA ASN A 33 19.54 2.73 10.64
C ASN A 33 20.55 3.89 10.74
N LYS A 34 20.90 4.51 9.61
CA LYS A 34 21.77 5.69 9.56
C LYS A 34 21.02 7.02 9.73
N GLY A 35 19.69 7.01 9.90
CA GLY A 35 18.87 8.23 10.00
C GLY A 35 18.81 9.06 8.72
N MET A 36 19.12 8.46 7.56
CA MET A 36 19.15 9.11 6.25
C MET A 36 17.97 8.72 5.36
N LEU A 37 17.06 7.86 5.84
CA LEU A 37 15.90 7.45 5.08
C LEU A 37 15.00 8.66 4.81
N SER A 38 14.51 8.75 3.58
CA SER A 38 13.63 9.81 3.13
C SER A 38 12.66 9.26 2.10
N CYS A 39 11.53 9.95 1.91
CA CYS A 39 10.51 9.55 0.93
C CYS A 39 11.05 9.41 -0.49
N ASN A 40 12.15 10.10 -0.83
CA ASN A 40 12.75 9.98 -2.15
C ASN A 40 13.18 8.54 -2.43
N HIS A 41 13.76 7.83 -1.45
CA HIS A 41 14.25 6.47 -1.64
C HIS A 41 13.17 5.48 -2.07
N PHE A 42 11.94 5.62 -1.56
CA PHE A 42 10.80 4.84 -2.02
C PHE A 42 10.34 5.30 -3.40
N LYS A 43 10.20 6.61 -3.62
CA LYS A 43 9.80 7.14 -4.94
C LYS A 43 10.74 6.70 -6.07
N GLU A 44 12.05 6.66 -5.83
CA GLU A 44 13.03 6.19 -6.82
C GLU A 44 12.75 4.75 -7.25
N HIS A 45 12.40 3.86 -6.30
CA HIS A 45 12.10 2.46 -6.60
C HIS A 45 10.82 2.32 -7.41
N TRP A 46 9.75 3.02 -7.05
CA TRP A 46 8.49 2.96 -7.80
C TRP A 46 8.62 3.60 -9.17
N ARG A 47 9.39 4.70 -9.29
CA ARG A 47 9.63 5.33 -10.60
C ARG A 47 10.30 4.38 -11.59
N VAL A 48 11.14 3.46 -11.11
CA VAL A 48 11.79 2.42 -11.91
C VAL A 48 10.80 1.29 -12.22
N TRP A 49 10.21 0.69 -11.18
CA TRP A 49 9.47 -0.55 -11.34
C TRP A 49 8.04 -0.40 -11.84
N VAL A 50 7.35 0.70 -11.53
CA VAL A 50 5.96 0.90 -11.99
C VAL A 50 5.90 0.95 -13.52
N PRO A 51 6.69 1.76 -14.23
CA PRO A 51 6.70 1.70 -15.70
C PRO A 51 7.17 0.35 -16.22
N SER A 52 8.13 -0.30 -15.57
CA SER A 52 8.62 -1.62 -16.00
C SER A 52 7.54 -2.70 -16.01
N ILE A 53 6.60 -2.64 -15.06
CA ILE A 53 5.58 -3.68 -14.85
C ILE A 53 4.29 -3.32 -15.58
N PHE A 54 3.89 -2.05 -15.54
CA PHE A 54 2.56 -1.62 -16.00
C PHE A 54 2.56 -0.97 -17.38
N SER A 55 3.71 -0.66 -17.99
CA SER A 55 3.70 -0.04 -19.32
C SER A 55 3.10 -1.00 -20.34
N PRO A 56 2.07 -0.58 -21.09
CA PRO A 56 1.60 -1.35 -22.24
C PRO A 56 2.74 -1.54 -23.24
N GLU A 57 2.78 -2.69 -23.89
CA GLU A 57 3.74 -2.92 -24.97
C GLU A 57 3.49 -1.94 -26.13
N PRO A 58 4.55 -1.40 -26.76
CA PRO A 58 4.41 -0.61 -27.97
C PRO A 58 3.66 -1.42 -29.03
N ASN A 59 2.60 -0.83 -29.59
CA ASN A 59 1.74 -1.41 -30.64
C ASN A 59 0.64 -2.38 -30.19
N ASN A 60 0.42 -2.59 -28.89
CA ASN A 60 -0.77 -3.28 -28.40
C ASN A 60 -1.95 -2.30 -28.14
N SER A 61 -3.17 -2.80 -28.34
CA SER A 61 -4.39 -2.07 -28.00
C SER A 61 -4.45 -1.83 -26.51
N CYS A 62 -4.86 -0.63 -26.08
CA CYS A 62 -5.07 -0.32 -24.67
C CYS A 62 -6.20 -1.15 -24.03
N LEU A 63 -7.04 -1.81 -24.84
CA LEU A 63 -8.11 -2.69 -24.39
C LEU A 63 -7.60 -4.10 -24.03
N ASP A 64 -6.42 -4.49 -24.50
CA ASP A 64 -5.81 -5.81 -24.29
C ASP A 64 -4.65 -5.73 -23.26
N TRP A 65 -4.69 -4.70 -22.41
CA TRP A 65 -3.67 -4.48 -21.39
C TRP A 65 -3.75 -5.51 -20.28
N SER A 66 -2.63 -6.18 -20.02
CA SER A 66 -2.40 -7.05 -18.88
C SER A 66 -0.97 -6.85 -18.37
N PHE A 67 -0.72 -7.21 -17.11
CA PHE A 67 0.58 -7.08 -16.48
C PHE A 67 0.82 -8.27 -15.55
N ASP A 68 2.08 -8.47 -15.15
CA ASP A 68 2.46 -9.52 -14.21
C ASP A 68 2.11 -9.09 -12.77
N GLU A 69 0.95 -9.56 -12.29
CA GLU A 69 0.47 -9.32 -10.92
C GLU A 69 1.43 -9.87 -9.85
N GLU A 70 2.06 -11.03 -10.10
CA GLU A 70 2.99 -11.64 -9.14
C GLU A 70 4.27 -10.79 -9.01
N GLN A 71 4.80 -10.33 -10.15
CA GLN A 71 5.94 -9.42 -10.16
C GLN A 71 5.58 -8.09 -9.49
N ALA A 72 4.40 -7.53 -9.76
CA ALA A 72 3.91 -6.32 -9.09
C ALA A 72 3.85 -6.50 -7.57
N GLN A 73 3.26 -7.60 -7.11
CA GLN A 73 3.16 -7.95 -5.69
C GLN A 73 4.56 -8.00 -5.06
N LYS A 74 5.45 -8.81 -5.62
CA LYS A 74 6.80 -9.05 -5.08
C LYS A 74 7.67 -7.79 -5.01
N VAL A 75 7.67 -7.02 -6.10
CA VAL A 75 8.60 -5.90 -6.26
C VAL A 75 8.10 -4.64 -5.58
N LEU A 76 6.79 -4.37 -5.63
CA LEU A 76 6.23 -3.13 -5.10
C LEU A 76 5.77 -3.35 -3.65
N PHE A 77 4.97 -4.37 -3.41
CA PHE A 77 4.29 -4.53 -2.11
C PHE A 77 5.14 -5.31 -1.11
N ASP A 78 5.57 -6.53 -1.45
CA ASP A 78 6.30 -7.40 -0.50
C ASP A 78 7.61 -6.75 -0.06
N THR A 79 8.30 -6.08 -0.98
CA THR A 79 9.52 -5.30 -0.68
C THR A 79 9.24 -4.20 0.36
N LEU A 80 8.11 -3.50 0.27
CA LEU A 80 7.72 -2.49 1.26
C LEU A 80 7.29 -3.12 2.59
N GLU A 81 6.52 -4.20 2.53
CA GLU A 81 6.05 -4.91 3.71
C GLU A 81 7.20 -5.47 4.54
N GLU A 82 8.20 -6.10 3.90
CA GLU A 82 9.41 -6.60 4.56
C GLU A 82 10.17 -5.47 5.25
N PHE A 83 10.27 -4.30 4.61
CA PHE A 83 10.89 -3.11 5.21
C PHE A 83 10.11 -2.61 6.43
N ILE A 84 8.78 -2.46 6.31
CA ILE A 84 7.93 -1.96 7.41
C ILE A 84 7.95 -2.94 8.59
N CYS A 85 7.88 -4.24 8.31
CA CYS A 85 7.84 -5.27 9.33
C CYS A 85 9.22 -5.61 9.91
N ASN A 86 10.31 -5.20 9.25
CA ASN A 86 11.68 -5.59 9.59
C ASN A 86 11.81 -7.11 9.82
N GLY A 87 11.25 -7.87 8.89
CA GLY A 87 11.11 -9.33 9.00
C GLY A 87 9.94 -9.84 8.18
N ASP A 88 9.63 -11.13 8.35
CA ASP A 88 8.50 -11.78 7.67
C ASP A 88 7.15 -11.12 8.06
N PRO A 89 6.43 -10.50 7.12
CA PRO A 89 5.19 -9.78 7.43
C PRO A 89 4.13 -10.66 8.09
N GLN A 90 4.01 -11.93 7.68
CA GLN A 90 3.02 -12.85 8.23
C GLN A 90 3.26 -13.11 9.72
N THR A 91 4.53 -13.32 10.10
CA THR A 91 4.92 -13.52 11.50
C THR A 91 4.75 -12.24 12.31
N VAL A 92 5.23 -11.09 11.82
CA VAL A 92 5.18 -9.82 12.55
C VAL A 92 3.75 -9.37 12.78
N LEU A 93 2.91 -9.35 11.74
CA LEU A 93 1.51 -8.92 11.85
C LEU A 93 0.70 -9.84 12.76
N LYS A 94 0.97 -11.16 12.72
CA LYS A 94 0.35 -12.11 13.65
C LYS A 94 0.76 -11.83 15.10
N SER A 95 2.04 -11.57 15.37
CA SER A 95 2.48 -11.19 16.71
C SER A 95 1.86 -9.87 17.18
N LEU A 96 1.78 -8.85 16.32
CA LEU A 96 1.16 -7.57 16.65
C LEU A 96 -0.33 -7.71 16.99
N SER A 97 -1.08 -8.49 16.21
CA SER A 97 -2.50 -8.76 16.49
C SER A 97 -2.74 -9.48 17.82
N GLN A 98 -1.81 -10.33 18.26
CA GLN A 98 -1.89 -10.99 19.57
C GLN A 98 -1.62 -10.02 20.74
N LEU A 99 -0.78 -9.01 20.51
CA LEU A 99 -0.48 -7.97 21.50
C LEU A 99 -1.61 -6.94 21.64
N ASP A 100 -2.45 -6.77 20.61
CA ASP A 100 -3.62 -5.88 20.62
C ASP A 100 -4.79 -6.50 21.41
N ASN A 101 -4.62 -6.65 22.73
CA ASN A 101 -5.63 -7.23 23.62
C ASN A 101 -5.81 -6.42 24.93
N PRO A 102 -6.99 -5.81 25.16
CA PRO A 102 -8.13 -5.76 24.26
C PRO A 102 -7.81 -4.94 23.01
N PRO A 103 -8.41 -5.26 21.85
CA PRO A 103 -8.12 -4.57 20.61
C PRO A 103 -8.46 -3.09 20.71
N SER A 104 -7.61 -2.26 20.12
CA SER A 104 -7.79 -0.80 20.07
C SER A 104 -9.11 -0.37 19.41
N ILE A 105 -9.61 -1.18 18.47
CA ILE A 105 -10.89 -0.98 17.77
C ILE A 105 -11.78 -2.21 18.03
N CYS A 106 -13.03 -1.99 18.41
CA CYS A 106 -13.95 -3.08 18.75
C CYS A 106 -14.31 -3.97 17.55
N GLY A 107 -14.65 -3.37 16.40
CA GLY A 107 -14.94 -4.10 15.15
C GLY A 107 -16.08 -5.12 15.20
N ARG A 108 -16.86 -5.18 16.29
CA ARG A 108 -17.94 -6.17 16.46
C ARG A 108 -18.98 -6.02 15.36
N VAL A 109 -19.22 -7.12 14.65
CA VAL A 109 -20.29 -7.21 13.64
C VAL A 109 -21.64 -7.38 14.34
N PHE A 110 -22.58 -6.48 14.04
CA PHE A 110 -23.92 -6.52 14.59
C PHE A 110 -24.77 -7.64 13.97
N LYS A 111 -25.62 -8.25 14.80
CA LYS A 111 -26.66 -9.17 14.34
C LYS A 111 -28.00 -8.45 14.20
N MET A 112 -28.91 -9.00 13.40
CA MET A 112 -30.27 -8.45 13.29
C MET A 112 -30.94 -8.39 14.67
N GLY A 113 -31.51 -7.22 15.00
CA GLY A 113 -32.17 -6.96 16.29
C GLY A 113 -31.21 -6.62 17.44
N GLU A 114 -29.90 -6.56 17.21
CA GLU A 114 -28.94 -6.14 18.23
C GLU A 114 -28.99 -4.62 18.44
N PRO A 115 -29.04 -4.13 19.70
CA PRO A 115 -29.07 -2.69 19.96
C PRO A 115 -27.72 -2.04 19.68
N THR A 116 -27.76 -0.84 19.11
CA THR A 116 -26.61 0.03 18.87
C THR A 116 -26.79 1.37 19.58
N TYR A 117 -25.69 2.01 19.94
CA TYR A 117 -25.69 3.33 20.57
C TYR A 117 -25.00 4.34 19.66
N TYR A 118 -25.62 5.50 19.48
CA TYR A 118 -25.04 6.63 18.76
C TYR A 118 -24.93 7.81 19.72
N CYS A 119 -23.80 8.53 19.66
CA CYS A 119 -23.52 9.70 20.49
C CYS A 119 -23.60 10.95 19.60
N ARG A 120 -24.54 11.85 19.83
CA ARG A 120 -24.75 13.05 18.98
C ARG A 120 -23.62 14.05 19.08
N GLU A 121 -22.96 14.06 20.24
CA GLU A 121 -21.89 15.01 20.54
C GLU A 121 -20.54 14.57 19.94
N CYS A 122 -20.36 13.28 19.65
CA CYS A 122 -19.07 12.73 19.22
C CYS A 122 -19.12 12.05 17.85
N GLY A 123 -20.28 11.58 17.40
CA GLY A 123 -20.44 10.97 16.09
C GLY A 123 -20.18 12.00 14.99
N MET A 124 -19.32 11.63 14.04
CA MET A 124 -19.09 12.45 12.84
C MET A 124 -20.33 12.49 11.95
N ASP A 125 -21.07 11.38 11.91
CA ASP A 125 -22.34 11.23 11.19
C ASP A 125 -23.25 10.20 11.89
N ALA A 126 -24.47 10.02 11.37
CA ALA A 126 -25.49 9.14 11.94
C ALA A 126 -25.17 7.64 11.82
N THR A 127 -24.11 7.26 11.10
CA THR A 127 -23.63 5.87 10.98
C THR A 127 -22.61 5.52 12.06
N CYS A 128 -22.08 6.52 12.79
CA CYS A 128 -21.18 6.32 13.92
C CYS A 128 -21.90 5.65 15.09
N VAL A 129 -21.68 4.35 15.26
CA VAL A 129 -22.33 3.54 16.29
C VAL A 129 -21.33 2.80 17.18
N LEU A 130 -21.74 2.57 18.42
CA LEU A 130 -21.04 1.78 19.43
C LEU A 130 -21.88 0.55 19.77
N CYS A 131 -21.21 -0.59 19.98
CA CYS A 131 -21.87 -1.75 20.58
C CYS A 131 -22.18 -1.47 22.06
N VAL A 132 -23.07 -2.29 22.64
CA VAL A 132 -23.49 -2.16 24.05
C VAL A 132 -22.30 -2.13 25.01
N ASP A 133 -21.31 -3.00 24.78
CA ASP A 133 -20.15 -3.14 25.66
C ASP A 133 -19.21 -1.93 25.57
N CYS A 134 -18.97 -1.42 24.35
CA CYS A 134 -18.19 -0.21 24.13
C CYS A 134 -18.87 1.01 24.73
N PHE A 135 -20.17 1.18 24.51
CA PHE A 135 -20.92 2.30 25.06
C PHE A 135 -20.82 2.35 26.59
N LYS A 136 -21.11 1.23 27.27
CA LYS A 136 -21.08 1.11 28.74
C LYS A 136 -19.70 1.42 29.36
N LYS A 137 -18.63 1.08 28.64
CA LYS A 137 -17.23 1.25 29.06
C LYS A 137 -16.60 2.58 28.62
N SER A 138 -17.33 3.40 27.87
CA SER A 138 -16.82 4.67 27.32
C SER A 138 -17.38 5.89 28.07
N VAL A 139 -16.80 7.07 27.77
CA VAL A 139 -17.30 8.37 28.26
C VAL A 139 -18.65 8.76 27.63
N HIS A 140 -18.98 8.20 26.47
CA HIS A 140 -20.19 8.53 25.71
C HIS A 140 -21.49 8.18 26.44
N ARG A 141 -21.43 7.33 27.48
CA ARG A 141 -22.57 7.06 28.35
C ARG A 141 -23.14 8.30 29.07
N ASN A 142 -22.33 9.35 29.15
CA ASN A 142 -22.69 10.62 29.78
C ASN A 142 -23.08 11.70 28.74
N HIS A 143 -23.03 11.38 27.45
CA HIS A 143 -23.42 12.28 26.36
C HIS A 143 -24.83 11.94 25.87
N LYS A 144 -25.39 12.83 25.06
CA LYS A 144 -26.69 12.64 24.40
C LYS A 144 -26.59 11.91 23.07
#